data_AF-A0A1G1GZG5-F1
#
_entry.id   AF-A0A1G1GZG5-F1
#
_cell.length_a   1.000
_cell.length_b   1.000
_cell.length_c   1.000
_cell.angle_alpha   90.00
_cell.angle_beta   90.00
_cell.angle_gamma   90.00
#
_symmetry.space_group_name_H-M   'P 1'
#
loop_
_entity.id
_entity.type
_entity.pdbx_description
1 polymer ?
#
loop_
_entity_poly.entity_id
_entity_poly.type
_entity_poly.pdbx_seq_one_letter_code
_entity_poly.pdbx_strand_id
1 'polypeptide(L)' 'MKEPIIYNVGHEFKVITNIRKADVREKKGWVDLEITGEPAEIEKAVDSMKKKGVKIDPIEKNVIE' A
#
# COMPACT_ATOMS: atom_id res chain seq x y z
N MET A 1 10.22 -16.20 -6.68
CA MET A 1 8.83 -15.73 -6.56
C MET A 1 8.86 -14.41 -5.80
N LYS A 2 8.31 -13.32 -6.33
CA LYS A 2 8.25 -12.04 -5.58
C LYS A 2 7.09 -12.11 -4.60
N GLU A 3 7.30 -11.70 -3.36
CA GLU A 3 6.32 -11.80 -2.26
C GLU A 3 5.02 -11.03 -2.57
N PRO A 4 3.85 -11.49 -2.09
CA PRO A 4 2.57 -10.82 -2.33
C PRO A 4 2.40 -9.62 -1.38
N ILE A 5 3.13 -8.53 -1.63
CA ILE A 5 3.30 -7.41 -0.67
C ILE A 5 1.96 -6.82 -0.18
N ILE A 6 1.02 -6.53 -1.08
CA ILE A 6 -0.28 -5.94 -0.72
C ILE A 6 -1.10 -6.89 0.16
N TYR A 7 -1.11 -8.19 -0.17
CA TYR A 7 -1.79 -9.22 0.62
C TYR A 7 -1.18 -9.34 2.01
N ASN A 8 0.15 -9.41 2.10
CA ASN A 8 0.87 -9.56 3.36
C ASN A 8 0.60 -8.38 4.29
N VAL A 9 0.57 -7.14 3.78
CA VAL A 9 0.29 -5.96 4.61
C VAL A 9 -1.09 -6.03 5.30
N GLY A 10 -2.13 -6.48 4.60
CA GLY A 10 -3.47 -6.61 5.19
C GLY A 10 -3.60 -7.74 6.22
N HIS A 11 -2.66 -8.69 6.24
CA HIS A 11 -2.62 -9.79 7.19
C HIS A 11 -1.66 -9.54 8.36
N GLU A 12 -0.55 -8.84 8.11
CA GLU A 12 0.46 -8.48 9.10
C GLU A 12 0.01 -7.30 9.97
N PHE A 13 -0.81 -6.39 9.43
CA PHE A 13 -1.27 -5.17 10.09
C PHE A 13 -2.79 -5.07 10.05
N LYS A 14 -3.39 -4.37 11.02
CA LYS A 14 -4.85 -4.16 11.09
C LYS A 14 -5.29 -3.06 10.12
N VAL A 15 -5.07 -3.28 8.84
CA VAL A 15 -5.43 -2.36 7.75
C VAL A 15 -6.22 -3.06 6.66
N ILE A 16 -7.13 -2.33 6.05
CA ILE A 16 -7.83 -2.72 4.83
C ILE A 16 -7.12 -2.04 3.67
N THR A 17 -6.86 -2.80 2.60
CA THR A 17 -6.28 -2.27 1.36
C THR A 17 -7.31 -2.27 0.25
N ASN A 18 -7.37 -1.17 -0.51
CA ASN A 18 -8.27 -1.02 -1.64
C ASN A 18 -7.51 -0.43 -2.84
N ILE A 19 -7.41 -1.22 -3.92
CA ILE A 19 -6.74 -0.79 -5.14
C ILE A 19 -7.68 0.13 -5.92
N ARG A 20 -7.33 1.42 -6.04
CA ARG A 20 -8.11 2.40 -6.81
C ARG A 20 -7.76 2.37 -8.29
N LYS A 21 -6.47 2.22 -8.61
CA LYS A 21 -5.94 2.08 -9.98
C LYS A 21 -4.67 1.24 -9.94
N ALA A 22 -4.38 0.54 -11.03
CA ALA A 22 -3.12 -0.15 -11.21
C ALA A 22 -2.79 -0.29 -12.70
N ASP A 23 -1.51 -0.14 -13.03
CA ASP A 23 -0.92 -0.61 -14.29
C ASP A 23 0.20 -1.57 -13.91
N VAL A 24 -0.01 -2.87 -14.13
CA VAL A 24 0.94 -3.92 -13.78
C VAL A 24 1.34 -4.64 -15.06
N ARG A 25 2.64 -4.60 -15.36
CA ARG A 25 3.25 -5.28 -16.51
C ARG A 25 4.33 -6.23 -16.01
N GLU A 26 4.82 -7.09 -16.90
CA GLU A 26 5.77 -8.16 -16.58
C GLU A 26 6.98 -7.71 -15.75
N LYS A 27 7.54 -6.52 -16.02
CA LYS A 27 8.76 -6.02 -15.36
C LYS A 27 8.57 -4.78 -14.49
N LYS A 28 7.47 -4.04 -14.66
CA LYS A 28 7.23 -2.76 -13.99
C LYS A 28 5.74 -2.49 -13.84
N GLY A 29 5.39 -1.69 -12.85
CA GLY A 29 4.02 -1.24 -12.65
C GLY A 29 3.91 -0.28 -11.49
N TRP A 30 2.71 0.25 -11.31
CA TRP A 30 2.33 1.12 -10.20
C TRP A 30 0.91 0.82 -9.75
N VAL A 31 0.59 1.20 -8.51
CA VAL A 31 -0.72 0.98 -7.89
C VAL A 31 -1.06 2.22 -7.08
N ASP A 32 -2.23 2.79 -7.33
CA ASP A 32 -2.88 3.75 -6.42
C ASP A 32 -3.60 2.91 -5.35
N LEU A 33 -2.97 2.80 -4.18
CA LEU A 33 -3.47 1.99 -3.07
C LEU A 33 -4.07 2.90 -2.00
N GLU A 34 -5.36 2.72 -1.73
CA GLU A 34 -5.98 3.29 -0.55
C GLU A 34 -5.82 2.32 0.63
N ILE A 35 -5.43 2.85 1.78
CA ILE A 35 -5.24 2.09 3.01
C ILE A 35 -6.11 2.72 4.10
N THR A 36 -6.90 1.89 4.77
CA THR A 36 -7.79 2.32 5.86
C THR A 36 -7.48 1.50 7.10
N GLY A 37 -7.39 2.17 8.25
CA GLY A 37 -7.10 1.57 9.54
C GLY A 37 -6.70 2.65 10.55
N GLU A 38 -6.29 2.21 11.74
CA GLU A 38 -5.73 3.13 12.74
C GLU A 38 -4.43 3.78 12.22
N PRO A 39 -4.18 5.08 12.46
CA PRO A 39 -3.00 5.77 11.94
C PRO A 39 -1.67 5.05 12.22
N ALA A 40 -1.51 4.51 13.43
CA ALA A 40 -0.32 3.75 13.82
C ALA A 40 -0.16 2.42 13.06
N GLU A 41 -1.25 1.78 12.65
CA GLU A 41 -1.21 0.55 11.83
C GLU A 41 -0.90 0.87 10.37
N ILE A 42 -1.43 1.99 9.86
CA ILE A 42 -1.11 2.51 8.53
C ILE A 42 0.39 2.84 8.44
N GLU A 43 0.95 3.52 9.44
CA GLU A 43 2.37 3.87 9.47
C GLU A 43 3.27 2.61 9.45
N LYS A 44 2.97 1.62 10.30
CA LYS A 44 3.70 0.34 10.30
C LYS A 44 3.60 -0.40 8.97
N ALA A 45 2.43 -0.41 8.35
CA ALA A 45 2.22 -1.06 7.06
C ALA A 45 3.04 -0.37 5.94
N VAL A 46 3.01 0.96 5.89
CA VAL A 46 3.78 1.76 4.93
C VAL A 46 5.28 1.54 5.12
N ASP A 47 5.77 1.54 6.36
CA ASP A 47 7.18 1.31 6.66
C ASP A 47 7.64 -0.12 6.31
N SER A 48 6.78 -1.12 6.53
CA SER A 48 7.04 -2.50 6.12
C SER A 48 7.21 -2.62 4.61
N MET A 49 6.32 -1.99 3.83
CA MET A 49 6.43 -2.00 2.36
C MET A 49 7.68 -1.27 1.86
N LYS A 50 8.03 -0.13 2.46
CA LYS A 50 9.29 0.59 2.15
C LYS A 50 10.52 -0.27 2.42
N LYS A 51 10.57 -0.97 3.56
CA LYS A 51 11.65 -1.91 3.91
C LYS A 51 11.76 -3.09 2.93
N LYS A 52 10.62 -3.53 2.36
CA LYS A 52 10.55 -4.55 1.30
C LYS A 52 10.93 -4.00 -0.09
N GLY A 53 11.41 -2.75 -0.17
CA GLY A 53 11.92 -2.12 -1.41
C GLY A 53 10.84 -1.49 -2.29
N VAL A 54 9.62 -1.33 -1.79
CA VAL A 54 8.55 -0.63 -2.52
C VAL A 54 8.71 0.87 -2.36
N LYS A 55 8.80 1.59 -3.47
CA LYS A 55 8.70 3.05 -3.47
C LYS A 55 7.24 3.44 -3.21
N ILE A 56 7.00 4.25 -2.17
CA ILE A 56 5.68 4.75 -1.82
C ILE A 56 5.76 6.27 -1.79
N ASP A 57 4.99 6.91 -2.68
CA ASP A 57 4.78 8.35 -2.68
C ASP A 57 3.34 8.60 -2.17
N PRO A 58 3.15 9.31 -1.04
CA PRO A 58 1.82 9.58 -0.52
C PRO A 58 1.04 10.48 -1.50
N ILE A 59 -0.20 10.10 -1.77
CA ILE A 59 -1.12 10.93 -2.56
C ILE A 59 -1.88 11.79 -1.54
N GLU A 60 -1.60 13.09 -1.52
CA GLU A 60 -2.43 14.03 -0.77
C GLU A 60 -3.84 14.02 -1.38
N LYS A 61 -4.77 13.31 -0.73
CA LYS A 61 -6.18 13.55 -0.97
C LYS A 61 -6.52 14.83 -0.22
N ASN A 62 -6.86 15.89 -0.98
CA ASN A 62 -7.72 16.93 -0.43
C ASN A 62 -8.93 16.22 0.17
N VAL A 63 -9.11 16.33 1.49
CA VAL A 63 -10.31 15.85 2.17
C VAL A 63 -11.44 16.77 1.71
N ILE A 64 -12.09 16.42 0.61
CA ILE A 64 -13.38 17.00 0.24
C ILE A 64 -14.41 15.93 0.61
N GLU A 65 -14.90 16.01 1.84
CA GLU A 65 -16.24 15.53 2.19
C GLU A 65 -17.27 16.61 1.87
#